data_AF-A0A7C5IZS8-F1
#
_entry.id   AF-A0A7C5IZS8-F1
#
_cell.length_a   1.000
_cell.length_b   1.000
_cell.length_c   1.000
_cell.angle_alpha   90.00
_cell.angle_beta   90.00
_cell.angle_gamma   90.00
#
_symmetry.space_group_name_H-M   'P 1'
#
loop_
_entity.id
_entity.type
_entity.pdbx_description
1 polymer ?
#
loop_
_entity_poly.entity_id
_entity_poly.type
_entity_poly.pdbx_seq_one_letter_code
_entity_poly.pdbx_strand_id
1 'polypeptide(L)'
;MSQDPVLESNDASAEARSKRTLTTGDLARECGTTVRTVRFYEEAGVLQPRERSAGGHRLFGETQLQRLRLITDLRAAGFSLEDIRELFELRAAMPEAGRAAAAMTTIFEDRIARMQEQIQLLRGLREELAASVTSISECRSCHRAPTPSHCDECEVMTRDDLPRPMRVLWRS
;
A
#
# COMPACT_ATOMS: atom_id res chain seq x y z
N MET A 1 37.03 37.31 4.27
CA MET A 1 37.31 36.61 3.00
C MET A 1 37.53 35.14 3.31
N SER A 2 36.46 34.37 3.30
CA SER A 2 36.50 32.90 3.24
C SER A 2 35.31 32.48 2.38
N GLN A 3 35.58 32.22 1.10
CA GLN A 3 34.67 31.47 0.25
C GLN A 3 35.15 30.03 0.32
N ASP A 4 34.32 29.15 0.88
CA ASP A 4 34.42 27.71 0.66
C ASP A 4 33.84 27.36 -0.71
N PRO A 5 34.49 26.52 -1.53
CA PRO A 5 34.03 26.21 -2.87
C PRO A 5 33.36 24.82 -3.00
N VAL A 6 32.48 24.72 -4.01
CA VAL A 6 32.03 23.53 -4.77
C VAL A 6 30.87 22.67 -4.22
N LEU A 7 29.66 22.94 -4.74
CA LEU A 7 28.49 22.03 -4.86
C LEU A 7 28.20 21.82 -6.37
N GLU A 8 29.05 21.07 -7.10
CA GLU A 8 28.88 20.84 -8.55
C GLU A 8 28.79 19.36 -8.97
N SER A 9 28.62 18.41 -8.03
CA SER A 9 28.66 16.97 -8.36
C SER A 9 27.30 16.27 -8.58
N ASN A 10 26.16 16.99 -8.53
CA ASN A 10 24.84 16.35 -8.56
C ASN A 10 24.14 16.38 -9.94
N ASP A 11 24.60 17.21 -10.88
CA ASP A 11 23.87 17.50 -12.12
C ASP A 11 24.06 16.43 -13.22
N ALA A 12 25.29 15.92 -13.39
CA ALA A 12 25.61 14.93 -14.43
C ALA A 12 24.89 13.58 -14.22
N SER A 13 24.66 13.18 -12.97
CA SER A 13 23.94 11.95 -12.63
C SER A 13 22.42 12.09 -12.82
N ALA A 14 21.87 13.29 -12.60
CA ALA A 14 20.46 13.60 -12.84
C ALA A 14 20.15 13.65 -14.34
N GLU A 15 21.02 14.25 -15.15
CA GLU A 15 20.89 14.27 -16.60
C GLU A 15 21.05 12.89 -17.24
N ALA A 16 21.98 12.06 -16.75
CA ALA A 16 22.12 10.69 -17.22
C ALA A 16 20.87 9.86 -16.93
N ARG A 17 20.24 10.02 -15.75
CA ARG A 17 18.95 9.36 -15.43
C ARG A 17 17.81 9.88 -16.31
N SER A 18 17.77 11.17 -16.62
CA SER A 18 16.75 11.78 -17.49
C SER A 18 16.85 11.32 -18.97
N LYS A 19 18.05 10.92 -19.43
CA LYS A 19 18.30 10.36 -20.77
C LYS A 19 18.07 8.85 -20.88
N ARG A 20 17.88 8.12 -19.77
CA ARG A 20 17.60 6.67 -19.81
C ARG A 20 16.27 6.41 -20.50
N THR A 21 16.27 5.43 -21.37
CA THR A 21 15.09 4.97 -22.09
C THR A 21 14.84 3.51 -21.76
N LEU A 22 13.62 3.21 -21.32
CA LEU A 22 13.16 1.90 -20.85
C LEU A 22 12.07 1.38 -21.78
N THR A 23 12.11 0.10 -22.13
CA THR A 23 10.96 -0.55 -22.77
C THR A 23 9.87 -0.84 -21.74
N THR A 24 8.67 -1.23 -22.19
CA THR A 24 7.61 -1.72 -21.27
C THR A 24 8.11 -2.86 -20.37
N GLY A 25 8.96 -3.74 -20.91
CA GLY A 25 9.54 -4.86 -20.15
C GLY A 25 10.54 -4.38 -19.09
N ASP A 26 11.37 -3.40 -19.40
CA ASP A 26 12.31 -2.82 -18.44
C ASP A 26 11.58 -2.06 -17.35
N LEU A 27 10.56 -1.26 -17.71
CA LEU A 27 9.73 -0.54 -16.77
C LEU A 27 9.03 -1.49 -15.78
N ALA A 28 8.46 -2.59 -16.29
CA ALA A 28 7.84 -3.61 -15.47
C ALA A 28 8.86 -4.22 -14.48
N ARG A 29 10.05 -4.56 -14.97
CA ARG A 29 11.14 -5.13 -14.16
C ARG A 29 11.60 -4.18 -13.06
N GLU A 30 11.83 -2.90 -13.37
CA GLU A 30 12.31 -1.90 -12.41
C GLU A 30 11.25 -1.52 -11.35
N CYS A 31 9.97 -1.72 -11.64
CA CYS A 31 8.88 -1.54 -10.69
C CYS A 31 8.43 -2.84 -10.00
N GLY A 32 9.12 -3.97 -10.24
CA GLY A 32 8.73 -5.26 -9.65
C GLY A 32 7.31 -5.70 -10.04
N THR A 33 6.85 -5.33 -11.23
CA THR A 33 5.50 -5.60 -11.73
C THR A 33 5.53 -6.36 -13.07
N THR A 34 4.36 -6.61 -13.65
CA THR A 34 4.25 -7.32 -14.92
C THR A 34 4.04 -6.36 -16.08
N VAL A 35 4.43 -6.78 -17.29
CA VAL A 35 4.12 -6.05 -18.54
C VAL A 35 2.60 -5.85 -18.68
N ARG A 36 1.79 -6.82 -18.23
CA ARG A 36 0.32 -6.71 -18.22
C ARG A 36 -0.13 -5.55 -17.32
N THR A 37 0.48 -5.38 -16.14
CA THR A 37 0.18 -4.29 -15.22
C THR A 37 0.55 -2.93 -15.80
N VAL A 38 1.70 -2.82 -16.46
CA VAL A 38 2.09 -1.56 -17.14
C VAL A 38 1.08 -1.19 -18.21
N ARG A 39 0.69 -2.15 -19.07
CA ARG A 39 -0.33 -1.93 -20.11
C ARG A 39 -1.69 -1.56 -19.53
N PHE A 40 -2.10 -2.20 -18.45
CA PHE A 40 -3.34 -1.87 -17.75
C PHE A 40 -3.36 -0.40 -17.29
N TYR A 41 -2.25 0.12 -16.75
CA TYR A 41 -2.16 1.52 -16.37
C TYR A 41 -2.05 2.48 -17.57
N GLU A 42 -1.48 2.04 -18.69
CA GLU A 42 -1.54 2.79 -19.94
C GLU A 42 -2.97 2.91 -20.48
N GLU A 43 -3.70 1.80 -20.55
CA GLU A 43 -5.09 1.73 -21.00
C GLU A 43 -6.02 2.56 -20.10
N ALA A 44 -5.73 2.59 -18.79
CA ALA A 44 -6.45 3.41 -17.83
C ALA A 44 -6.12 4.92 -17.93
N GLY A 45 -5.16 5.32 -18.77
CA GLY A 45 -4.76 6.71 -18.99
C GLY A 45 -3.84 7.30 -17.92
N VAL A 46 -3.55 6.56 -16.86
CA VAL A 46 -2.75 7.05 -15.73
C VAL A 46 -1.25 6.95 -15.97
N LEU A 47 -0.82 6.19 -16.98
CA LEU A 47 0.57 6.10 -17.45
C LEU A 47 0.59 6.30 -18.97
N GLN A 48 1.56 7.03 -19.50
CA GLN A 48 1.74 7.17 -20.95
C GLN A 48 3.22 7.03 -21.29
N PRO A 49 3.57 6.36 -22.42
CA PRO A 49 4.94 6.33 -22.87
C PRO A 49 5.43 7.75 -23.19
N ARG A 50 6.73 7.98 -22.99
CA ARG A 50 7.36 9.25 -23.38
C ARG A 50 7.35 9.41 -24.90
N GLU A 51 7.66 8.32 -25.60
CA GLU A 51 7.72 8.27 -27.05
C GLU A 51 7.59 6.83 -27.55
N ARG A 52 7.62 6.68 -28.88
CA ARG A 52 7.74 5.37 -29.52
C ARG A 52 9.02 5.33 -30.34
N SER A 53 9.71 4.20 -30.33
CA SER A 53 10.87 3.99 -31.18
C SER A 53 10.47 3.95 -32.66
N ALA A 54 11.45 4.03 -33.57
CA ALA A 54 11.23 3.88 -35.00
C ALA A 54 10.57 2.53 -35.37
N GLY A 55 10.79 1.49 -34.57
CA GLY A 55 10.14 0.18 -34.71
C GLY A 55 8.76 0.06 -34.03
N GLY A 56 8.22 1.17 -33.50
CA GLY A 56 6.90 1.21 -32.86
C GLY A 56 6.86 0.77 -31.39
N HIS A 57 8.01 0.43 -30.79
CA HIS A 57 8.08 0.03 -29.38
C HIS A 57 7.85 1.21 -28.45
N ARG A 58 7.18 0.98 -27.31
CA ARG A 58 6.96 2.01 -26.28
C ARG A 58 8.25 2.27 -25.51
N LEU A 59 8.58 3.55 -25.36
CA LEU A 59 9.76 4.02 -24.66
C LEU A 59 9.35 4.91 -23.49
N PHE A 60 9.92 4.63 -22.33
CA PHE A 60 9.64 5.29 -21.06
C PHE A 60 10.93 5.91 -20.50
N GLY A 61 10.82 7.07 -19.85
CA GLY A 61 11.94 7.66 -19.12
C GLY A 61 11.78 7.52 -17.61
N GLU A 62 12.67 8.18 -16.89
CA GLU A 62 12.66 8.24 -15.42
C GLU A 62 11.33 8.79 -14.87
N THR A 63 10.73 9.79 -15.53
CA THR A 63 9.43 10.36 -15.09
C THR A 63 8.32 9.31 -15.09
N GLN A 64 8.25 8.47 -16.12
CA GLN A 64 7.25 7.41 -16.19
C GLN A 64 7.53 6.29 -15.20
N LEU A 65 8.80 6.00 -14.91
CA LEU A 65 9.19 5.06 -13.86
C LEU A 65 8.72 5.54 -12.48
N GLN A 66 9.01 6.79 -12.12
CA GLN A 66 8.56 7.38 -10.86
C GLN A 66 7.04 7.42 -10.77
N ARG A 67 6.37 7.73 -11.88
CA ARG A 67 4.91 7.71 -11.96
C ARG A 67 4.33 6.31 -11.73
N LEU A 68 4.90 5.27 -12.35
CA LEU A 68 4.46 3.89 -12.14
C LEU A 68 4.70 3.43 -10.70
N ARG A 69 5.81 3.81 -10.08
CA ARG A 69 6.07 3.55 -8.64
C ARG A 69 4.97 4.17 -7.79
N LEU A 70 4.70 5.46 -7.97
CA LEU A 70 3.66 6.16 -7.22
C LEU A 70 2.27 5.52 -7.42
N ILE A 71 1.89 5.18 -8.66
CA ILE A 71 0.62 4.48 -8.93
C ILE A 71 0.54 3.17 -8.16
N THR A 72 1.64 2.40 -8.15
CA THR A 72 1.70 1.10 -7.46
C THR A 72 1.57 1.28 -5.94
N ASP A 73 2.25 2.27 -5.37
CA ASP A 73 2.20 2.59 -3.94
C ASP A 73 0.80 3.05 -3.53
N LEU A 74 0.15 3.92 -4.31
CA LEU A 74 -1.22 4.39 -4.05
C LEU A 74 -2.22 3.23 -4.14
N ARG A 75 -2.07 2.32 -5.11
CA ARG A 75 -2.92 1.12 -5.20
C ARG A 75 -2.74 0.21 -3.98
N ALA A 76 -1.51 0.02 -3.51
CA ALA A 76 -1.23 -0.75 -2.29
C ALA A 76 -1.78 -0.06 -1.03
N ALA A 77 -1.76 1.27 -0.99
CA ALA A 77 -2.37 2.05 0.08
C ALA A 77 -3.92 2.04 0.03
N GLY A 78 -4.52 1.50 -1.04
CA GLY A 78 -5.96 1.29 -1.19
C GLY A 78 -6.69 2.43 -1.89
N PHE A 79 -5.99 3.31 -2.61
CA PHE A 79 -6.62 4.25 -3.54
C PHE A 79 -7.24 3.49 -4.71
N SER A 80 -8.40 3.94 -5.17
CA SER A 80 -9.02 3.45 -6.40
C SER A 80 -8.23 3.95 -7.62
N LEU A 81 -8.43 3.33 -8.78
CA LEU A 81 -7.82 3.83 -10.01
C LEU A 81 -8.44 5.16 -10.46
N GLU A 82 -9.68 5.42 -10.05
CA GLU A 82 -10.37 6.68 -10.27
C GLU A 82 -9.74 7.80 -9.43
N ASP A 83 -9.49 7.57 -8.14
CA ASP A 83 -8.80 8.52 -7.25
C ASP A 83 -7.43 8.90 -7.84
N ILE A 84 -6.68 7.90 -8.32
CA ILE A 84 -5.35 8.11 -8.91
C ILE A 84 -5.45 8.93 -10.20
N ARG A 85 -6.47 8.67 -11.03
CA ARG A 85 -6.71 9.46 -12.25
C ARG A 85 -7.04 10.91 -11.89
N GLU A 86 -7.97 11.11 -10.96
CA GLU A 86 -8.37 12.43 -10.48
C GLU A 86 -7.16 13.21 -9.96
N LEU A 87 -6.31 12.61 -9.12
CA LEU A 87 -5.08 13.23 -8.63
C LEU A 87 -4.16 13.72 -9.76
N PHE A 88 -4.04 12.98 -10.86
CA PHE A 88 -3.22 13.41 -11.99
C PHE A 88 -3.90 14.47 -12.87
N GLU A 89 -5.22 14.48 -12.93
CA GLU A 89 -6.02 15.43 -13.71
C GLU A 89 -6.16 16.78 -12.99
N LEU A 90 -6.26 16.80 -11.66
CA LEU A 90 -6.44 18.01 -10.86
C LEU A 90 -5.36 19.07 -11.12
N ARG A 91 -4.12 18.66 -11.39
CA ARG A 91 -3.04 19.60 -11.73
C ARG A 91 -3.21 20.22 -13.12
N ALA A 92 -3.75 19.47 -14.08
CA ALA A 92 -3.90 19.91 -15.47
C ALA A 92 -5.21 20.67 -15.72
N ALA A 93 -6.26 20.32 -14.98
CA ALA A 93 -7.61 20.84 -15.19
C ALA A 93 -7.90 22.14 -14.44
N MET A 94 -7.14 22.48 -13.40
CA MET A 94 -7.44 23.60 -12.52
C MET A 94 -6.64 24.85 -12.89
N PRO A 95 -7.29 26.03 -13.01
CA PRO A 95 -6.60 27.28 -13.34
C PRO A 95 -5.77 27.85 -12.18
N GLU A 96 -6.09 27.46 -10.94
CA GLU A 96 -5.45 27.97 -9.73
C GLU A 96 -4.83 26.80 -8.95
N ALA A 97 -3.54 26.91 -8.64
CA ALA A 97 -2.80 25.88 -7.88
C ALA A 97 -3.42 25.61 -6.50
N GLY A 98 -3.96 26.65 -5.84
CA GLY A 98 -4.61 26.50 -4.52
C GLY A 98 -5.85 25.61 -4.56
N ARG A 99 -6.64 25.66 -5.64
CA ARG A 99 -7.83 24.81 -5.79
C ARG A 99 -7.45 23.36 -6.07
N ALA A 100 -6.45 23.13 -6.91
CA ALA A 100 -5.91 21.80 -7.14
C ALA A 100 -5.37 21.20 -5.82
N ALA A 101 -4.62 21.98 -5.04
CA ALA A 101 -4.10 21.55 -3.75
C ALA A 101 -5.23 21.20 -2.77
N ALA A 102 -6.27 22.03 -2.65
CA ALA A 102 -7.41 21.76 -1.78
C ALA A 102 -8.12 20.44 -2.15
N ALA A 103 -8.39 20.20 -3.44
CA ALA A 103 -9.00 18.96 -3.91
C ALA A 103 -8.11 17.73 -3.65
N MET A 104 -6.80 17.83 -3.91
CA MET A 104 -5.86 16.76 -3.59
C MET A 104 -5.81 16.46 -2.08
N THR A 105 -5.84 17.50 -1.24
CA THR A 105 -5.87 17.35 0.21
C THR A 105 -7.07 16.55 0.66
N THR A 106 -8.27 16.85 0.16
CA THR A 106 -9.50 16.08 0.49
C THR A 106 -9.35 14.61 0.14
N ILE A 107 -8.87 14.27 -1.06
CA ILE A 107 -8.65 12.88 -1.49
C ILE A 107 -7.68 12.15 -0.55
N PHE A 108 -6.60 12.81 -0.13
CA PHE A 108 -5.62 12.24 0.78
C PHE A 108 -6.15 12.08 2.20
N GLU A 109 -6.84 13.08 2.74
CA GLU A 109 -7.44 13.03 4.08
C GLU A 109 -8.47 11.90 4.19
N ASP A 110 -9.34 11.74 3.18
CA ASP A 110 -10.33 10.65 3.14
C ASP A 110 -9.67 9.27 3.12
N ARG A 111 -8.53 9.12 2.42
CA ARG A 111 -7.81 7.85 2.42
C ARG A 111 -7.08 7.62 3.74
N ILE A 112 -6.49 8.66 4.32
CA ILE A 112 -5.84 8.59 5.64
C ILE A 112 -6.85 8.13 6.70
N ALA A 113 -8.05 8.72 6.73
CA ALA A 113 -9.11 8.34 7.66
C ALA A 113 -9.50 6.85 7.51
N ARG A 114 -9.73 6.39 6.28
CA ARG A 114 -10.05 4.97 6.01
C ARG A 114 -8.92 4.02 6.40
N MET A 115 -7.66 4.41 6.18
CA MET A 115 -6.51 3.62 6.64
C MET A 115 -6.45 3.56 8.18
N GLN A 116 -6.75 4.66 8.87
CA GLN A 116 -6.78 4.69 10.33
C GLN A 116 -7.88 3.76 10.88
N GLU A 117 -9.07 3.76 10.30
CA GLU A 117 -10.15 2.82 10.67
C GLU A 117 -9.71 1.36 10.53
N GLN A 118 -9.09 1.02 9.40
CA GLN A 118 -8.59 -0.33 9.14
C GLN A 118 -7.47 -0.73 10.12
N ILE A 119 -6.58 0.20 10.46
CA ILE A 119 -5.53 -0.03 11.48
C ILE A 119 -6.16 -0.34 12.84
N GLN A 120 -7.18 0.41 13.26
CA GLN A 120 -7.83 0.18 14.56
C GLN A 120 -8.51 -1.19 14.61
N LEU A 121 -9.23 -1.57 13.53
CA LEU A 121 -9.83 -2.90 13.42
C LEU A 121 -8.77 -4.01 13.52
N LEU A 122 -7.69 -3.91 12.74
CA LEU A 122 -6.63 -4.93 12.74
C LEU A 122 -5.88 -5.00 14.07
N ARG A 123 -5.69 -3.88 14.76
CA ARG A 123 -5.10 -3.86 16.10
C ARG A 123 -5.98 -4.59 17.12
N GLY A 124 -7.29 -4.32 17.10
CA GLY A 124 -8.25 -5.02 17.96
C GLY A 124 -8.28 -6.52 17.69
N LEU A 125 -8.36 -6.92 16.42
CA LEU A 125 -8.31 -8.34 16.04
C LEU A 125 -7.00 -9.01 16.45
N ARG A 126 -5.86 -8.33 16.29
CA ARG A 126 -4.56 -8.84 16.74
C ARG A 126 -4.53 -9.08 18.25
N GLU A 127 -5.07 -8.16 19.05
CA GLU A 127 -5.14 -8.30 20.50
C GLU A 127 -6.04 -9.46 20.92
N GLU A 128 -7.19 -9.60 20.28
CA GLU A 128 -8.12 -10.70 20.50
C GLU A 128 -7.50 -12.07 20.16
N LEU A 129 -6.80 -12.15 19.02
CA LEU A 129 -6.06 -13.36 18.62
C LEU A 129 -4.90 -13.66 19.56
N ALA A 130 -4.15 -12.65 19.99
CA ALA A 130 -3.04 -12.82 20.93
C ALA A 130 -3.53 -13.36 22.28
N ALA A 131 -4.63 -12.80 22.81
CA ALA A 131 -5.25 -13.31 24.05
C ALA A 131 -5.75 -14.75 23.87
N SER A 132 -6.34 -15.08 22.71
CA SER A 132 -6.78 -16.43 22.39
C SER A 132 -5.61 -17.42 22.38
N VAL A 133 -4.46 -17.04 21.80
CA VAL A 133 -3.25 -17.86 21.81
C VAL A 133 -2.78 -18.15 23.24
N THR A 134 -2.83 -17.16 24.13
CA THR A 134 -2.52 -17.34 25.55
C THR A 134 -3.45 -18.38 26.19
N SER A 135 -4.77 -18.22 26.07
CA SER A 135 -5.74 -19.17 26.62
C SER A 135 -5.57 -20.59 26.07
N ILE A 136 -5.35 -20.74 24.75
CA ILE A 136 -5.10 -22.04 24.12
C ILE A 136 -3.81 -22.65 24.65
N SER A 137 -2.76 -21.85 24.86
CA SER A 137 -1.47 -22.34 25.36
C SER A 137 -1.58 -22.97 26.74
N GLU A 138 -2.44 -22.41 27.61
CA GLU A 138 -2.75 -22.98 28.92
C GLU A 138 -3.56 -24.28 28.81
N CYS A 139 -4.41 -24.39 27.78
CA CYS A 139 -5.13 -25.64 27.51
C CYS A 139 -4.22 -26.75 26.97
N ARG A 140 -3.05 -26.44 26.39
CA ARG A 140 -2.14 -27.45 25.79
C ARG A 140 -1.62 -28.49 26.78
N SER A 141 -1.55 -28.16 28.07
CA SER A 141 -1.13 -29.07 29.14
C SER A 141 -2.30 -29.81 29.79
N CYS A 142 -3.54 -29.58 29.36
CA CYS A 142 -4.71 -30.30 29.86
C CYS A 142 -4.74 -31.73 29.33
N HIS A 143 -4.93 -32.71 30.22
CA HIS A 143 -5.05 -34.13 29.86
C HIS A 143 -6.48 -34.67 29.93
N ARG A 144 -7.48 -33.79 30.16
CA ARG A 144 -8.89 -34.17 30.15
C ARG A 144 -9.41 -34.27 28.71
N ALA A 145 -10.43 -35.10 28.49
CA ALA A 145 -11.10 -35.14 27.20
C ALA A 145 -11.70 -33.75 26.88
N PRO A 146 -11.56 -33.24 25.64
CA PRO A 146 -12.05 -31.91 25.27
C PRO A 146 -13.56 -31.95 25.03
N THR A 147 -14.33 -32.23 26.07
CA THR A 147 -15.79 -32.17 26.04
C THR A 147 -16.27 -30.92 26.76
N PRO A 148 -17.41 -30.32 26.35
CA PRO A 148 -17.98 -29.16 27.04
C PRO A 148 -18.08 -29.37 28.56
N SER A 149 -18.51 -30.56 29.00
CA SER A 149 -18.60 -30.93 30.41
C SER A 149 -17.29 -30.81 31.20
N HIS A 150 -16.12 -31.07 30.59
CA HIS A 150 -14.82 -30.95 31.28
C HIS A 150 -14.24 -29.54 31.19
N CYS A 151 -14.59 -28.79 30.14
CA CYS A 151 -14.16 -27.41 29.93
C CYS A 151 -15.03 -26.40 30.70
N ASP A 152 -16.30 -26.71 30.97
CA ASP A 152 -17.19 -25.86 31.77
C ASP A 152 -16.79 -25.78 33.26
N GLU A 153 -15.93 -26.70 33.72
CA GLU A 153 -15.32 -26.71 35.05
C GLU A 153 -13.83 -26.34 35.01
N CYS A 154 -13.30 -25.91 33.86
CA CYS A 154 -11.88 -25.62 33.67
C CYS A 154 -11.56 -24.16 34.02
N GLU A 155 -10.64 -23.93 34.96
CA GLU A 155 -10.19 -22.59 35.40
C GLU A 155 -9.74 -21.65 34.28
N VAL A 156 -9.34 -22.19 33.11
CA VAL A 156 -8.99 -21.39 31.92
C VAL A 156 -10.23 -21.01 31.12
N MET A 157 -11.15 -21.95 30.90
CA MET A 157 -12.32 -21.77 30.04
C MET A 157 -13.51 -21.13 30.76
N THR A 158 -13.44 -21.01 32.10
CA THR A 158 -14.44 -20.34 32.94
C THR A 158 -14.05 -18.90 33.32
N ARG A 159 -12.92 -18.37 32.84
CA ARG A 159 -12.50 -17.00 33.18
C ARG A 159 -13.46 -15.97 32.56
N ASP A 160 -13.68 -14.88 33.30
CA ASP A 160 -14.54 -13.78 32.85
C ASP A 160 -13.92 -12.99 31.67
N ASP A 161 -12.60 -13.01 31.54
CA ASP A 161 -11.84 -12.34 30.48
C ASP A 161 -11.60 -13.22 29.25
N LEU A 162 -12.34 -14.32 29.10
CA LEU A 162 -12.12 -15.27 28.02
C LEU A 162 -12.32 -14.57 26.65
N PRO A 163 -11.32 -14.63 25.76
CA PRO A 163 -11.39 -14.01 24.44
C PRO A 163 -12.62 -14.49 23.67
N ARG A 164 -13.23 -13.61 22.87
CA ARG A 164 -14.45 -13.95 22.11
C ARG A 164 -14.29 -15.21 21.24
N PRO A 165 -13.16 -15.45 20.52
CA PRO A 165 -13.01 -16.67 19.73
C PRO A 165 -13.12 -17.92 20.59
N MET A 166 -12.54 -17.92 21.80
CA MET A 166 -12.62 -19.03 22.74
C MET A 166 -14.05 -19.24 23.25
N ARG A 167 -14.76 -18.15 23.58
CA ARG A 167 -16.17 -18.22 23.99
C ARG A 167 -17.07 -18.81 22.91
N VAL A 168 -16.86 -18.47 21.64
CA VAL A 168 -17.69 -18.96 20.54
C VAL A 168 -17.32 -20.39 20.15
N LEU A 169 -16.04 -20.68 19.96
CA LEU A 169 -15.58 -21.96 19.42
C LEU A 169 -15.66 -23.12 20.41
N TRP A 170 -15.59 -22.87 21.72
CA TRP A 170 -15.62 -23.94 22.75
C TRP A 170 -16.97 -24.10 23.46
N ARG A 171 -17.92 -23.17 23.28
CA ARG A 171 -19.29 -23.30 23.81
C ARG A 171 -20.32 -23.71 22.75
N SER A 172 -19.88 -24.02 21.53
CA SER A 172 -20.69 -24.60 20.45
C SER A 172 -20.35 -26.07 20.23
#